data_AF-A0A8C5WG47-F1
#
_entry.id   AF-A0A8C5WG47-F1
#
_cell.length_a   1.000
_cell.length_b   1.000
_cell.length_c   1.000
_cell.angle_alpha   90.00
_cell.angle_beta   90.00
_cell.angle_gamma   90.00
#
_symmetry.space_group_name_H-M   'P 1'
#
loop_
_entity.id
_entity.type
_entity.pdbx_description
1 polymer ?
#
loop_
_entity_poly.entity_id
_entity_poly.type
_entity_poly.pdbx_seq_one_letter_code
_entity_poly.pdbx_strand_id
1 'polypeptide(L)'
;MKTSRAVYWHRFLNLGDREHTYPEFAAKLQKLQQSQSSWLRSSVLIFILYTRFNVHIFTNLAVSDIDAYLADKPLKTLTSESATALGTLIGPEELTAAFKHSKPHKCPGPDGLLVEYFKLLQPELNTHLLAVYNSMLSGGEFHTSSLAATISLIPKPGKDPLLPSSYCPISLLNTDVKILARILATCLQRHLPSLIDSDQVGFIPGREAKDATTRVLNAILLAQRNETPFILLSTDAEKAFDRVLWPYLMRVLQRFGLGQDFLTWISSLYSSPTARVRVNGALTPSFPILNGTRQGCPLSPLLFALSLEPLLVSIRSNSAITGLEGKQY
;
A
#
# COMPACT_ATOMS: atom_id res chain seq x y z
N MET A 1 -5.05 37.70 35.28
CA MET A 1 -4.15 36.76 35.97
C MET A 1 -4.94 35.50 36.30
N LYS A 2 -4.46 34.33 35.86
CA LYS A 2 -5.02 32.96 36.03
C LYS A 2 -6.31 32.67 35.23
N THR A 3 -6.22 32.21 33.98
CA THR A 3 -6.12 30.79 33.54
C THR A 3 -7.01 29.82 34.31
N SER A 4 -8.11 29.41 33.68
CA SER A 4 -8.80 28.16 33.97
C SER A 4 -8.86 27.33 32.69
N ARG A 5 -7.93 26.37 32.61
CA ARG A 5 -7.95 25.21 31.71
C ARG A 5 -9.19 24.37 32.01
N ALA A 6 -9.97 24.05 30.99
CA ALA A 6 -10.63 22.76 30.81
C ALA A 6 -11.37 22.80 29.47
N VAL A 7 -10.88 22.10 28.46
CA VAL A 7 -11.76 21.68 27.35
C VAL A 7 -11.67 20.17 27.26
N TYR A 8 -12.85 19.60 27.41
CA TYR A 8 -13.15 18.20 27.61
C TYR A 8 -12.81 17.36 26.38
N TRP A 9 -12.25 16.18 26.61
CA TRP A 9 -12.29 15.08 25.65
C TRP A 9 -13.70 14.48 25.68
N HIS A 10 -14.62 15.05 24.88
CA HIS A 10 -15.85 14.35 24.55
C HIS A 10 -15.67 13.59 23.24
N ARG A 11 -15.62 12.27 23.39
CA ARG A 11 -15.87 11.25 22.37
C ARG A 11 -17.19 11.59 21.68
N PHE A 12 -17.12 12.10 20.45
CA PHE A 12 -18.26 12.18 19.55
C PHE A 12 -17.81 11.87 18.12
N LEU A 13 -17.77 10.58 17.81
CA LEU A 13 -18.07 10.02 16.49
C LEU A 13 -18.74 8.66 16.75
N ASN A 14 -19.96 8.71 17.30
CA ASN A 14 -20.97 7.70 17.07
C ASN A 14 -21.94 8.32 16.08
N LEU A 15 -21.65 8.16 14.79
CA LEU A 15 -22.60 8.40 13.71
C LEU A 15 -22.38 7.31 12.67
N GLY A 16 -23.32 6.37 12.63
CA GLY A 16 -23.48 5.43 11.53
C GLY A 16 -23.26 3.98 11.91
N ASP A 17 -24.10 3.47 12.81
CA ASP A 17 -24.47 2.06 12.85
C ASP A 17 -24.66 1.52 11.43
N ARG A 18 -23.69 0.73 10.97
CA ARG A 18 -23.94 -0.40 10.09
C ARG A 18 -23.48 -1.68 10.79
N GLU A 19 -23.96 -1.85 12.03
CA GLU A 19 -24.07 -3.14 12.71
C GLU A 19 -25.26 -3.99 12.21
N HIS A 20 -25.91 -3.59 11.11
CA HIS A 20 -26.91 -4.43 10.45
C HIS A 20 -26.25 -5.49 9.54
N THR A 21 -25.49 -6.39 10.16
CA THR A 21 -25.28 -7.77 9.64
C THR A 21 -24.78 -8.77 10.68
N TYR A 22 -24.69 -8.42 11.97
CA TYR A 22 -23.87 -9.19 12.92
C TYR A 22 -24.52 -9.82 14.16
N PRO A 23 -25.84 -9.72 14.47
CA PRO A 23 -26.42 -10.50 15.57
C PRO A 23 -26.44 -12.02 15.28
N GLU A 24 -26.84 -12.41 14.06
CA GLU A 24 -26.88 -13.83 13.66
C GLU A 24 -25.47 -14.43 13.50
N PHE A 25 -24.49 -13.62 13.11
CA PHE A 25 -23.10 -14.05 12.90
C PHE A 25 -22.36 -14.31 14.22
N ALA A 26 -22.52 -13.43 15.21
CA ALA A 26 -21.99 -13.62 16.56
C ALA A 26 -22.63 -14.86 17.23
N ALA A 27 -23.94 -15.07 17.05
CA ALA A 27 -24.65 -16.24 17.54
C ALA A 27 -24.23 -17.55 16.84
N LYS A 28 -23.91 -17.52 15.53
CA LYS A 28 -23.36 -18.68 14.79
C LYS A 28 -21.94 -19.03 15.22
N LEU A 29 -21.11 -18.02 15.54
CA LEU A 29 -19.76 -18.19 16.10
C LEU A 29 -19.79 -18.84 17.48
N GLN A 30 -20.70 -18.42 18.36
CA GLN A 30 -20.90 -19.05 19.67
C GLN A 30 -21.38 -20.51 19.56
N LYS A 31 -22.29 -20.81 18.62
CA LYS A 31 -22.75 -22.18 18.35
C LYS A 31 -21.66 -23.09 17.75
N LEU A 32 -20.76 -22.54 16.93
CA LEU A 32 -19.59 -23.28 16.40
C LEU A 32 -18.51 -23.53 17.48
N GLN A 33 -18.36 -22.61 18.44
CA GLN A 33 -17.48 -22.80 19.61
C GLN A 33 -17.96 -23.88 20.59
N GLN A 34 -19.28 -24.07 20.72
CA GLN A 34 -19.85 -25.03 21.66
C GLN A 34 -19.95 -26.47 21.13
N SER A 35 -19.82 -26.70 19.83
CA SER A 35 -20.14 -28.01 19.22
C SER A 35 -18.95 -28.91 18.86
N GLN A 36 -17.69 -28.48 18.98
CA GLN A 36 -16.55 -29.39 18.76
C GLN A 36 -15.40 -29.14 19.74
N SER A 37 -15.37 -29.98 20.78
CA SER A 37 -14.20 -30.22 21.60
C SER A 37 -13.13 -30.97 20.80
N SER A 38 -11.91 -30.44 20.89
CA SER A 38 -10.62 -31.04 20.50
C SER A 38 -10.10 -30.74 19.07
N TRP A 39 -9.04 -29.92 19.04
CA TRP A 39 -7.99 -29.80 18.01
C TRP A 39 -8.27 -29.29 16.58
N LEU A 40 -9.51 -29.02 16.16
CA LEU A 40 -9.79 -28.34 14.88
C LEU A 40 -9.87 -26.81 15.03
N ARG A 41 -8.75 -26.19 15.47
CA ARG A 41 -8.45 -24.75 15.31
C ARG A 41 -8.07 -24.48 13.84
N SER A 42 -8.98 -24.85 12.93
CA SER A 42 -8.68 -25.10 11.53
C SER A 42 -8.17 -23.86 10.83
N SER A 43 -7.02 -24.01 10.15
CA SER A 43 -6.49 -23.10 9.13
C SER A 43 -7.57 -22.61 8.15
N VAL A 44 -8.62 -23.43 7.97
CA VAL A 44 -9.83 -23.15 7.20
C VAL A 44 -10.67 -22.00 7.76
N LEU A 45 -10.86 -21.86 9.09
CA LEU A 45 -11.66 -20.77 9.66
C LEU A 45 -10.94 -19.42 9.52
N ILE A 46 -9.63 -19.38 9.82
CA ILE A 46 -8.80 -18.18 9.62
C ILE A 46 -8.72 -17.83 8.13
N PHE A 47 -8.61 -18.83 7.25
CA PHE A 47 -8.69 -18.66 5.80
C PHE A 47 -10.03 -18.05 5.36
N ILE A 48 -11.17 -18.60 5.82
CA ILE A 48 -12.50 -18.08 5.51
C ILE A 48 -12.67 -16.64 6.03
N LEU A 49 -12.23 -16.36 7.25
CA LEU A 49 -12.29 -15.02 7.84
C LEU A 49 -11.41 -14.03 7.05
N TYR A 50 -10.17 -14.38 6.72
CA TYR A 50 -9.26 -13.51 5.97
C TYR A 50 -9.72 -13.27 4.53
N THR A 51 -10.14 -14.33 3.83
CA THR A 51 -10.62 -14.23 2.45
C THR A 51 -11.95 -13.48 2.38
N ARG A 52 -12.96 -13.82 3.18
CA ARG A 52 -14.25 -13.11 3.15
C ARG A 52 -14.17 -11.66 3.63
N PHE A 53 -13.30 -11.35 4.60
CA PHE A 53 -13.14 -9.98 5.09
C PHE A 53 -12.45 -9.05 4.06
N ASN A 54 -11.51 -9.56 3.25
CA ASN A 54 -10.79 -8.72 2.28
C ASN A 54 -11.35 -8.80 0.85
N VAL A 55 -12.03 -9.88 0.47
CA VAL A 55 -12.58 -10.07 -0.90
C VAL A 55 -13.88 -9.27 -1.14
N HIS A 56 -14.63 -8.90 -0.10
CA HIS A 56 -15.97 -8.31 -0.26
C HIS A 56 -16.08 -6.78 -0.20
N ILE A 57 -14.97 -6.05 -0.25
CA ILE A 57 -15.01 -4.59 -0.12
C ILE A 57 -14.46 -3.95 -1.40
N PHE A 58 -15.39 -3.41 -2.20
CA PHE A 58 -15.24 -2.66 -3.47
C PHE A 58 -15.01 -3.47 -4.76
N THR A 59 -16.10 -4.04 -5.31
CA THR A 59 -16.09 -4.62 -6.67
C THR A 59 -16.79 -3.76 -7.73
N ASN A 60 -17.43 -2.65 -7.36
CA ASN A 60 -18.40 -1.97 -8.23
C ASN A 60 -18.15 -0.46 -8.40
N LEU A 61 -16.90 -0.02 -8.58
CA LEU A 61 -16.63 1.34 -9.07
C LEU A 61 -16.44 1.29 -10.58
N ALA A 62 -17.30 1.99 -11.33
CA ALA A 62 -17.14 2.07 -12.77
C ALA A 62 -15.91 2.90 -13.09
N VAL A 63 -15.20 2.53 -14.16
CA VAL A 63 -14.00 3.25 -14.61
C VAL A 63 -14.35 4.71 -14.97
N SER A 64 -15.56 4.95 -15.47
CA SER A 64 -16.09 6.30 -15.73
C SER A 64 -16.15 7.16 -14.47
N ASP A 65 -16.51 6.59 -13.32
CA ASP A 65 -16.62 7.33 -12.06
C ASP A 65 -15.23 7.70 -11.54
N ILE A 66 -14.26 6.80 -11.74
CA ILE A 66 -12.85 7.06 -11.43
C ILE A 66 -12.32 8.21 -12.29
N ASP A 67 -12.58 8.17 -13.60
CA ASP A 67 -12.15 9.21 -14.52
C ASP A 67 -12.78 10.55 -14.18
N ALA A 68 -14.09 10.56 -13.90
CA ALA A 68 -14.83 11.75 -13.47
C ALA A 68 -14.27 12.32 -12.16
N TYR A 69 -14.00 11.47 -11.17
CA TYR A 69 -13.36 11.89 -9.92
C TYR A 69 -11.98 12.48 -10.18
N LEU A 70 -11.19 11.93 -11.10
CA LEU A 70 -9.84 12.47 -11.34
C LEU A 70 -9.85 13.73 -12.21
N ALA A 71 -10.86 13.92 -13.08
CA ALA A 71 -10.87 14.92 -14.15
C ALA A 71 -10.51 16.35 -13.69
N ASP A 72 -11.06 16.79 -12.57
CA ASP A 72 -10.97 18.16 -12.06
C ASP A 72 -9.75 18.43 -11.16
N LYS A 73 -8.94 17.41 -10.85
CA LYS A 73 -7.82 17.54 -9.91
C LYS A 73 -6.57 18.05 -10.60
N PRO A 74 -5.97 19.17 -10.13
CA PRO A 74 -4.72 19.70 -10.66
C PRO A 74 -3.52 18.87 -10.16
N LEU A 75 -3.46 17.60 -10.54
CA LEU A 75 -2.34 16.72 -10.24
C LEU A 75 -1.10 17.19 -10.99
N LYS A 76 0.06 17.19 -10.31
CA LYS A 76 1.35 17.40 -10.97
C LYS A 76 1.65 16.21 -11.87
N THR A 77 2.21 16.47 -13.04
CA THR A 77 2.52 15.44 -14.03
C THR A 77 4.00 15.44 -14.35
N LEU A 78 4.55 14.27 -14.69
CA LEU A 78 5.89 14.22 -15.25
C LEU A 78 5.95 14.87 -16.62
N THR A 79 7.14 15.41 -16.94
CA THR A 79 7.46 15.81 -18.31
C THR A 79 7.55 14.56 -19.18
N SER A 80 7.27 14.71 -20.47
CA SER A 80 7.37 13.60 -21.43
C SER A 80 8.76 12.97 -21.43
N GLU A 81 9.82 13.77 -21.27
CA GLU A 81 11.19 13.28 -21.14
C GLU A 81 11.39 12.39 -19.90
N SER A 82 10.91 12.84 -18.73
CA SER A 82 10.99 12.06 -17.48
C SER A 82 10.16 10.78 -17.56
N ALA A 83 8.99 10.84 -18.19
CA ALA A 83 8.12 9.69 -18.40
C ALA A 83 8.79 8.64 -19.30
N THR A 84 9.41 9.07 -20.40
CA THR A 84 10.19 8.19 -21.28
C THR A 84 11.38 7.59 -20.54
N ALA A 85 12.13 8.39 -19.78
CA ALA A 85 13.26 7.92 -18.98
C ALA A 85 12.86 6.93 -17.88
N LEU A 86 11.63 7.04 -17.36
CA LEU A 86 11.07 6.10 -16.37
C LEU A 86 10.67 4.77 -17.01
N GLY A 87 10.31 4.79 -18.30
CA GLY A 87 9.88 3.63 -19.08
C GLY A 87 10.99 2.90 -19.84
N THR A 88 12.25 3.32 -19.74
CA THR A 88 13.35 2.69 -20.48
C THR A 88 13.57 1.22 -20.07
N LEU A 89 14.19 0.47 -20.98
CA LEU A 89 14.63 -0.90 -20.70
C LEU A 89 15.52 -0.93 -19.46
N ILE A 90 15.31 -1.95 -18.63
CA ILE A 90 16.14 -2.19 -17.46
C ILE A 90 17.51 -2.64 -17.92
N GLY A 91 18.55 -1.94 -17.47
CA GLY A 91 19.94 -2.25 -17.75
C GLY A 91 20.62 -3.08 -16.65
N PRO A 92 21.85 -3.54 -16.91
CA PRO A 92 22.65 -4.27 -15.92
C PRO A 92 22.98 -3.46 -14.67
N GLU A 93 23.09 -2.14 -14.80
CA GLU A 93 23.41 -1.25 -13.69
C GLU A 93 22.28 -1.17 -12.67
N GLU A 94 21.02 -0.99 -13.13
CA GLU A 94 19.87 -0.98 -12.21
C GLU A 94 19.69 -2.33 -11.52
N LEU A 95 19.90 -3.43 -12.25
CA LEU A 95 19.84 -4.78 -11.69
C LEU A 95 20.91 -4.99 -10.60
N THR A 96 22.15 -4.60 -10.88
CA THR A 96 23.27 -4.69 -9.93
C THR A 96 22.99 -3.83 -8.70
N ALA A 97 22.50 -2.61 -8.89
CA ALA A 97 22.11 -1.72 -7.81
C ALA A 97 20.98 -2.33 -6.96
N ALA A 98 19.98 -2.95 -7.56
CA ALA A 98 18.89 -3.60 -6.85
C ALA A 98 19.37 -4.78 -5.99
N PHE A 99 20.34 -5.56 -6.48
CA PHE A 99 20.97 -6.62 -5.69
C PHE A 99 21.77 -6.08 -4.51
N LYS A 100 22.55 -5.01 -4.70
CA LYS A 100 23.33 -4.38 -3.62
C LYS A 100 22.44 -3.93 -2.47
N HIS A 101 21.28 -3.33 -2.78
CA HIS A 101 20.30 -2.88 -1.78
C HIS A 101 19.45 -4.01 -1.19
N SER A 102 19.55 -5.23 -1.72
CA SER A 102 18.83 -6.38 -1.18
C SER A 102 19.56 -6.93 0.04
N LYS A 103 18.91 -6.85 1.20
CA LYS A 103 19.46 -7.34 2.47
C LYS A 103 19.47 -8.88 2.50
N PRO A 104 20.56 -9.52 2.95
CA PRO A 104 20.60 -10.96 3.16
C PRO A 104 19.68 -11.40 4.31
N HIS A 105 19.46 -12.70 4.43
CA HIS A 105 18.70 -13.39 5.47
C HIS A 105 17.25 -12.91 5.57
N LYS A 106 16.65 -12.55 4.44
CA LYS A 106 15.22 -12.23 4.34
C LYS A 106 14.45 -13.45 3.90
N CYS A 107 13.23 -13.58 4.42
CA CYS A 107 12.35 -14.69 4.08
C CYS A 107 12.03 -14.67 2.58
N PRO A 108 12.15 -15.81 1.88
CA PRO A 108 11.84 -15.92 0.46
C PRO A 108 10.33 -15.97 0.23
N GLY A 109 9.93 -15.94 -1.04
CA GLY A 109 8.55 -16.18 -1.46
C GLY A 109 8.19 -17.67 -1.46
N PRO A 110 7.04 -18.02 -2.07
CA PRO A 110 6.63 -19.41 -2.28
C PRO A 110 7.66 -20.33 -2.93
N ASP A 111 8.55 -19.80 -3.78
CA ASP A 111 9.60 -20.57 -4.46
C ASP A 111 10.76 -21.02 -3.55
N GLY A 112 10.87 -20.44 -2.34
CA GLY A 112 11.96 -20.72 -1.41
C GLY A 112 13.32 -20.14 -1.81
N LEU A 113 13.41 -19.40 -2.91
CA LEU A 113 14.69 -18.88 -3.41
C LEU A 113 15.10 -17.61 -2.67
N LEU A 114 16.18 -17.72 -1.91
CA LEU A 114 16.79 -16.63 -1.15
C LEU A 114 17.57 -15.67 -2.05
N VAL A 115 17.74 -14.42 -1.62
CA VAL A 115 18.49 -13.43 -2.41
C VAL A 115 19.97 -13.78 -2.55
N GLU A 116 20.51 -14.52 -1.60
CA GLU A 116 21.86 -15.06 -1.62
C GLU A 116 22.09 -15.98 -2.83
N TYR A 117 21.07 -16.78 -3.21
CA TYR A 117 21.14 -17.61 -4.40
C TYR A 117 21.30 -16.76 -5.67
N PHE A 118 20.46 -15.73 -5.80
CA PHE A 118 20.55 -14.81 -6.93
C PHE A 118 21.85 -14.02 -6.93
N LYS A 119 22.38 -13.64 -5.76
CA LYS A 119 23.68 -12.94 -5.64
C LYS A 119 24.85 -13.83 -6.04
N LEU A 120 24.80 -15.11 -5.70
CA LEU A 120 25.84 -16.08 -6.06
C LEU A 120 25.88 -16.32 -7.58
N LEU A 121 24.71 -16.42 -8.22
CA LEU A 121 24.56 -16.76 -9.65
C LEU A 121 24.38 -15.54 -10.55
N GLN A 122 24.72 -14.32 -10.09
CA GLN A 122 24.56 -13.11 -10.92
C GLN A 122 25.24 -13.21 -12.30
N PRO A 123 26.49 -13.71 -12.42
CA PRO A 123 27.17 -13.75 -13.72
C PRO A 123 26.38 -14.51 -14.79
N GLU A 124 25.72 -15.60 -14.40
CA GLU A 124 24.93 -16.44 -15.31
C GLU A 124 23.48 -15.96 -15.43
N LEU A 125 22.89 -15.46 -14.33
CA LEU A 125 21.45 -15.21 -14.24
C LEU A 125 21.05 -13.81 -14.71
N ASN A 126 21.96 -12.82 -14.64
CA ASN A 126 21.63 -11.42 -14.95
C ASN A 126 21.08 -11.26 -16.37
N THR A 127 21.70 -11.88 -17.37
CA THR A 127 21.25 -11.81 -18.76
C THR A 127 19.82 -12.35 -18.91
N HIS A 128 19.52 -13.46 -18.24
CA HIS A 128 18.18 -14.06 -18.28
C HIS A 128 17.14 -13.23 -17.52
N LEU A 129 17.48 -12.69 -16.35
CA LEU A 129 16.58 -11.81 -15.61
C LEU A 129 16.26 -10.55 -16.40
N LEU A 130 17.25 -9.91 -17.01
CA LEU A 130 17.04 -8.74 -17.85
C LEU A 130 16.15 -9.07 -19.05
N ALA A 131 16.38 -10.21 -19.71
CA ALA A 131 15.52 -10.66 -20.81
C ALA A 131 14.08 -10.90 -20.36
N VAL A 132 13.89 -11.61 -19.24
CA VAL A 132 12.56 -11.89 -18.65
C VAL A 132 11.86 -10.59 -18.29
N TYR A 133 12.53 -9.69 -17.57
CA TYR A 133 11.95 -8.40 -17.25
C TYR A 133 11.60 -7.69 -18.56
N ASN A 134 12.57 -7.35 -19.40
CA ASN A 134 12.35 -6.46 -20.55
C ASN A 134 11.35 -7.02 -21.57
N SER A 135 11.13 -8.34 -21.60
CA SER A 135 10.07 -8.95 -22.41
C SER A 135 8.67 -8.42 -22.09
N MET A 136 8.42 -7.93 -20.87
CA MET A 136 7.12 -7.40 -20.46
C MET A 136 6.70 -6.18 -21.27
N LEU A 137 7.66 -5.36 -21.72
CA LEU A 137 7.37 -4.23 -22.59
C LEU A 137 6.88 -4.65 -23.97
N SER A 138 7.21 -5.87 -24.40
CA SER A 138 6.75 -6.45 -25.66
C SER A 138 5.53 -7.37 -25.48
N GLY A 139 4.83 -7.30 -24.34
CA GLY A 139 3.66 -8.12 -24.04
C GLY A 139 3.98 -9.48 -23.42
N GLY A 140 5.22 -9.68 -22.97
CA GLY A 140 5.57 -10.83 -22.13
C GLY A 140 4.86 -10.77 -20.77
N GLU A 141 4.56 -11.92 -20.20
CA GLU A 141 3.93 -12.02 -18.89
C GLU A 141 4.79 -12.84 -17.93
N PHE A 142 4.72 -12.50 -16.64
CA PHE A 142 5.25 -13.39 -15.62
C PHE A 142 4.47 -14.70 -15.62
N HIS A 143 5.18 -15.81 -15.41
CA HIS A 143 4.51 -17.05 -15.07
C HIS A 143 3.70 -16.87 -13.78
N THR A 144 2.52 -17.49 -13.70
CA THR A 144 1.59 -17.31 -12.57
C THR A 144 2.21 -17.64 -11.21
N SER A 145 3.16 -18.58 -11.17
CA SER A 145 3.92 -18.91 -9.95
C SER A 145 4.84 -17.78 -9.48
N SER A 146 5.36 -16.94 -10.37
CA SER A 146 6.22 -15.80 -10.02
C SER A 146 5.45 -14.74 -9.24
N LEU A 147 4.18 -14.54 -9.59
CA LEU A 147 3.30 -13.56 -8.92
C LEU A 147 2.62 -14.11 -7.66
N ALA A 148 2.88 -15.36 -7.29
CA ALA A 148 2.34 -15.94 -6.07
C ALA A 148 2.99 -15.35 -4.82
N ALA A 149 2.20 -15.21 -3.75
CA ALA A 149 2.66 -14.72 -2.46
C ALA A 149 2.31 -15.67 -1.32
N THR A 150 3.18 -15.77 -0.32
CA THR A 150 2.82 -16.32 0.99
C THR A 150 2.56 -15.17 1.95
N ILE A 151 1.34 -15.06 2.48
CA ILE A 151 0.98 -14.06 3.48
C ILE A 151 1.31 -14.61 4.87
N SER A 152 2.23 -13.95 5.56
CA SER A 152 2.54 -14.21 6.97
C SER A 152 1.79 -13.21 7.84
N LEU A 153 1.11 -13.70 8.89
CA LEU A 153 0.38 -12.85 9.84
C LEU A 153 1.28 -12.50 11.03
N ILE A 154 1.61 -11.21 11.20
CA ILE A 154 2.37 -10.73 12.35
C ILE A 154 1.40 -10.16 13.41
N PRO A 155 1.42 -10.64 14.66
CA PRO A 155 0.54 -10.12 15.69
C PRO A 155 0.91 -8.68 16.07
N LYS A 156 -0.10 -7.83 16.23
CA LYS A 156 0.04 -6.47 16.78
C LYS A 156 0.20 -6.56 18.30
N PRO A 157 1.16 -5.86 18.91
CA PRO A 157 1.34 -5.87 20.36
C PRO A 157 0.07 -5.44 21.11
N GLY A 158 -0.27 -6.17 22.17
CA GLY A 158 -1.38 -5.82 23.07
C GLY A 158 -2.79 -5.93 22.46
N LYS A 159 -2.96 -6.62 21.33
CA LYS A 159 -4.26 -6.86 20.69
C LYS A 159 -4.73 -8.30 20.92
N ASP A 160 -6.04 -8.51 20.95
CA ASP A 160 -6.64 -9.84 21.15
C ASP A 160 -6.28 -10.77 19.98
N PRO A 161 -5.54 -11.87 20.21
CA PRO A 161 -5.13 -12.79 19.14
C PRO A 161 -6.30 -13.52 18.46
N LEU A 162 -7.51 -13.46 19.02
CA LEU A 162 -8.69 -14.08 18.40
C LEU A 162 -9.30 -13.22 17.29
N LEU A 163 -8.92 -11.94 17.19
CA LEU A 163 -9.46 -11.02 16.19
C LEU A 163 -8.54 -10.93 14.95
N PRO A 164 -9.07 -11.10 13.72
CA PRO A 164 -8.27 -10.93 12.50
C PRO A 164 -7.63 -9.55 12.35
N SER A 165 -8.28 -8.50 12.88
CA SER A 165 -7.77 -7.12 12.87
C SER A 165 -6.52 -6.92 13.75
N SER A 166 -6.23 -7.86 14.64
CA SER A 166 -5.04 -7.89 15.49
C SER A 166 -3.77 -8.30 14.76
N TYR A 167 -3.85 -8.65 13.48
CA TYR A 167 -2.70 -9.08 12.69
C TYR A 167 -2.37 -8.08 11.58
N CYS A 168 -1.09 -7.94 11.28
CA CYS A 168 -0.56 -7.28 10.10
C CYS A 168 -0.18 -8.35 9.06
N PRO A 169 -0.87 -8.42 7.91
CA PRO A 169 -0.47 -9.34 6.85
C PRO A 169 0.79 -8.83 6.15
N ILE A 170 1.81 -9.69 6.00
CA ILE A 170 2.98 -9.39 5.18
C ILE A 170 3.03 -10.37 4.02
N SER A 171 3.07 -9.84 2.80
CA SER A 171 3.22 -10.61 1.57
C SER A 171 4.70 -10.94 1.33
N LEU A 172 5.02 -12.22 1.43
CA LEU A 172 6.29 -12.78 1.02
C LEU A 172 6.22 -13.11 -0.47
N LEU A 173 6.80 -12.24 -1.28
CA LEU A 173 6.89 -12.39 -2.74
C LEU A 173 8.18 -13.13 -3.12
N ASN A 174 8.16 -13.80 -4.27
CA ASN A 174 9.37 -14.39 -4.85
C ASN A 174 10.44 -13.32 -5.05
N THR A 175 11.69 -13.75 -4.91
CA THR A 175 12.81 -12.83 -4.79
C THR A 175 13.11 -12.10 -6.11
N ASP A 176 12.97 -12.78 -7.25
CA ASP A 176 13.03 -12.21 -8.60
C ASP A 176 12.04 -11.05 -8.78
N VAL A 177 10.76 -11.26 -8.43
CA VAL A 177 9.73 -10.21 -8.50
C VAL A 177 10.04 -9.06 -7.55
N LYS A 178 10.60 -9.33 -6.37
CA LYS A 178 11.06 -8.28 -5.44
C LYS A 178 12.24 -7.47 -5.97
N ILE A 179 13.11 -8.09 -6.77
CA ILE A 179 14.23 -7.41 -7.42
C ILE A 179 13.68 -6.46 -8.48
N LEU A 180 12.79 -6.91 -9.37
CA LEU A 180 12.13 -6.04 -10.34
C LEU A 180 11.38 -4.89 -9.65
N ALA A 181 10.55 -5.21 -8.65
CA ALA A 181 9.82 -4.19 -7.91
C ALA A 181 10.75 -3.17 -7.24
N ARG A 182 11.96 -3.58 -6.82
CA ARG A 182 12.97 -2.66 -6.27
C ARG A 182 13.54 -1.75 -7.35
N ILE A 183 13.87 -2.29 -8.53
CA ILE A 183 14.34 -1.49 -9.68
C ILE A 183 13.33 -0.40 -10.00
N LEU A 184 12.07 -0.78 -10.20
CA LEU A 184 10.97 0.16 -10.50
C LEU A 184 10.77 1.18 -9.36
N ALA A 185 10.90 0.75 -8.10
CA ALA A 185 10.78 1.63 -6.96
C ALA A 185 11.91 2.68 -6.94
N THR A 186 13.16 2.26 -7.19
CA THR A 186 14.31 3.17 -7.28
C THR A 186 14.16 4.16 -8.42
N CYS A 187 13.66 3.72 -9.59
CA CYS A 187 13.39 4.62 -10.70
C CYS A 187 12.33 5.67 -10.34
N LEU A 188 11.20 5.23 -9.78
CA LEU A 188 10.08 6.10 -9.40
C LEU A 188 10.42 7.07 -8.26
N GLN A 189 11.22 6.64 -7.28
CA GLN A 189 11.60 7.46 -6.12
C GLN A 189 12.22 8.81 -6.50
N ARG A 190 12.97 8.86 -7.61
CA ARG A 190 13.60 10.10 -8.11
C ARG A 190 12.57 11.18 -8.50
N HIS A 191 11.36 10.75 -8.82
CA HIS A 191 10.29 11.61 -9.34
C HIS A 191 9.21 11.93 -8.30
N LEU A 192 9.09 11.14 -7.22
CA LEU A 192 8.05 11.37 -6.22
C LEU A 192 8.06 12.77 -5.59
N PRO A 193 9.21 13.38 -5.25
CA PRO A 193 9.22 14.71 -4.64
C PRO A 193 8.65 15.81 -5.54
N SER A 194 8.73 15.67 -6.87
CA SER A 194 8.14 16.63 -7.80
C SER A 194 6.66 16.37 -8.07
N LEU A 195 6.19 15.13 -7.91
CA LEU A 195 4.80 14.73 -8.13
C LEU A 195 3.89 14.98 -6.91
N ILE A 196 4.43 14.87 -5.71
CA ILE A 196 3.65 14.88 -4.45
C ILE A 196 3.92 16.17 -3.68
N ASP A 197 2.87 16.84 -3.22
CA ASP A 197 3.01 18.07 -2.42
C ASP A 197 3.71 17.84 -1.08
N SER A 198 4.34 18.88 -0.55
CA SER A 198 5.22 18.81 0.63
C SER A 198 4.50 18.42 1.92
N ASP A 199 3.17 18.49 1.94
CA ASP A 199 2.34 18.12 3.07
C ASP A 199 2.31 16.59 3.32
N GLN A 200 2.39 15.79 2.26
CA GLN A 200 2.52 14.34 2.34
C GLN A 200 3.97 13.91 2.58
N VAL A 201 4.31 13.54 3.82
CA VAL A 201 5.67 13.10 4.18
C VAL A 201 5.91 11.61 3.99
N GLY A 202 4.84 10.79 4.05
CA GLY A 202 4.94 9.34 4.06
C GLY A 202 5.53 8.77 2.77
N PHE A 203 6.56 7.93 2.90
CA PHE A 203 7.20 7.19 1.82
C PHE A 203 7.87 8.04 0.72
N ILE A 204 8.03 9.35 0.94
CA ILE A 204 8.70 10.23 -0.02
C ILE A 204 10.17 10.38 0.36
N PRO A 205 11.11 10.10 -0.56
CA PRO A 205 12.54 10.28 -0.30
C PRO A 205 12.85 11.72 0.16
N GLY A 206 13.68 11.84 1.20
CA GLY A 206 14.08 13.13 1.76
C GLY A 206 13.05 13.80 2.68
N ARG A 207 11.91 13.14 2.97
CA ARG A 207 10.91 13.63 3.94
C ARG A 207 10.88 12.70 5.16
N GLU A 208 10.75 13.29 6.34
CA GLU A 208 10.79 12.57 7.61
C GLU A 208 9.51 12.78 8.43
N ALA A 209 9.16 11.81 9.28
CA ALA A 209 7.98 11.92 10.15
C ALA A 209 8.05 13.12 11.11
N LYS A 210 9.28 13.55 11.45
CA LYS A 210 9.51 14.75 12.27
C LYS A 210 9.04 16.03 11.57
N ASP A 211 9.04 16.08 10.24
CA ASP A 211 8.62 17.25 9.47
C ASP A 211 7.11 17.45 9.61
N ALA A 212 6.33 16.37 9.50
CA ALA A 212 4.88 16.41 9.73
C ALA A 212 4.55 16.76 11.19
N THR A 213 5.28 16.17 12.15
CA THR A 213 5.08 16.46 13.58
C THR A 213 5.36 17.93 13.89
N THR A 214 6.48 18.46 13.40
CA THR A 214 6.86 19.87 13.56
C THR A 214 5.81 20.79 12.91
N ARG A 215 5.31 20.44 11.72
CA ARG A 215 4.27 21.22 11.04
C ARG A 215 2.99 21.32 11.86
N VAL A 216 2.51 20.20 12.42
CA VAL A 216 1.31 20.17 13.27
C VAL A 216 1.54 20.98 14.55
N LEU A 217 2.69 20.84 15.20
CA LEU A 217 3.03 21.62 16.39
C LEU A 217 3.07 23.12 16.10
N ASN A 218 3.71 23.53 15.01
CA ASN A 218 3.76 24.93 14.60
C ASN A 218 2.37 25.49 14.29
N ALA A 219 1.52 24.72 13.63
CA ALA A 219 0.13 25.09 13.36
C ALA A 219 -0.65 25.34 14.66
N ILE A 220 -0.52 24.46 15.66
CA ILE A 220 -1.14 24.61 16.98
C ILE A 220 -0.62 25.89 17.68
N LEU A 221 0.70 26.10 17.69
CA LEU A 221 1.32 27.26 18.33
C LEU A 221 0.91 28.59 17.67
N LEU A 222 0.84 28.62 16.34
CA LEU A 222 0.39 29.80 15.58
C LEU A 222 -1.08 30.13 15.89
N ALA A 223 -1.96 29.13 15.86
CA ALA A 223 -3.36 29.33 16.17
C ALA A 223 -3.58 29.80 17.62
N GLN A 224 -2.80 29.26 18.57
CA GLN A 224 -2.81 29.74 19.96
C GLN A 224 -2.33 31.19 20.09
N ARG A 225 -1.24 31.55 19.41
CA ARG A 225 -0.67 32.90 19.45
C ARG A 225 -1.61 33.94 18.85
N ASN A 226 -2.29 33.59 17.77
CA ASN A 226 -3.18 34.50 17.04
C ASN A 226 -4.63 34.41 17.52
N GLU A 227 -4.91 33.64 18.58
CA GLU A 227 -6.26 33.38 19.10
C GLU A 227 -7.24 32.92 18.01
N THR A 228 -6.72 32.21 17.00
CA THR A 228 -7.49 31.78 15.83
C THR A 228 -8.17 30.44 16.15
N PRO A 229 -9.51 30.35 16.13
CA PRO A 229 -10.20 29.08 16.29
C PRO A 229 -9.80 28.10 15.19
N PHE A 230 -9.43 26.89 15.55
CA PHE A 230 -9.08 25.85 14.59
C PHE A 230 -9.49 24.47 15.09
N ILE A 231 -9.64 23.53 14.15
CA ILE A 231 -9.92 22.12 14.44
C ILE A 231 -8.76 21.30 13.89
N LEU A 232 -8.23 20.39 14.72
CA LEU A 232 -7.29 19.37 14.26
C LEU A 232 -8.07 18.07 14.00
N LEU A 233 -8.15 17.68 12.74
CA LEU A 233 -8.75 16.41 12.33
C LEU A 233 -7.66 15.34 12.20
N SER A 234 -7.80 14.24 12.95
CA SER A 234 -6.92 13.08 12.85
C SER A 234 -7.71 11.89 12.30
N THR A 235 -7.32 11.41 11.13
CA THR A 235 -7.95 10.28 10.43
C THR A 235 -6.91 9.21 10.13
N ASP A 236 -7.33 7.94 10.16
CA ASP A 236 -6.50 6.81 9.77
C ASP A 236 -7.13 6.03 8.63
N ALA A 237 -6.30 5.56 7.69
CA ALA A 237 -6.74 4.76 6.57
C ALA A 237 -6.80 3.29 7.00
N GLU A 238 -8.01 2.80 7.28
CA GLU A 238 -8.20 1.41 7.66
C GLU A 238 -7.73 0.49 6.52
N LYS A 239 -6.72 -0.35 6.81
CA LYS A 239 -6.12 -1.30 5.85
C LYS A 239 -5.64 -0.64 4.56
N ALA A 240 -4.93 0.47 4.73
CA ALA A 240 -4.47 1.35 3.65
C ALA A 240 -3.88 0.62 2.43
N PHE A 241 -3.00 -0.37 2.65
CA PHE A 241 -2.38 -1.14 1.57
C PHE A 241 -3.37 -2.11 0.90
N ASP A 242 -4.19 -2.81 1.67
CA ASP A 242 -5.03 -3.92 1.17
C ASP A 242 -6.22 -3.43 0.33
N ARG A 243 -6.60 -2.15 0.42
CA ARG A 243 -7.85 -1.62 -0.16
C ARG A 243 -7.69 -0.82 -1.45
N VAL A 244 -6.46 -0.59 -1.92
CA VAL A 244 -6.23 0.18 -3.16
C VAL A 244 -6.76 -0.60 -4.36
N LEU A 245 -7.79 -0.07 -5.03
CA LEU A 245 -8.32 -0.68 -6.25
C LEU A 245 -7.34 -0.55 -7.41
N TRP A 246 -7.06 -1.64 -8.14
CA TRP A 246 -6.12 -1.59 -9.25
C TRP A 246 -6.60 -0.74 -10.42
N PRO A 247 -7.89 -0.77 -10.85
CA PRO A 247 -8.36 0.16 -11.88
C PRO A 247 -8.15 1.62 -11.47
N TYR A 248 -8.42 1.96 -10.21
CA TYR A 248 -8.16 3.30 -9.67
C TYR A 248 -6.67 3.63 -9.70
N LEU A 249 -5.82 2.73 -9.19
CA LEU A 249 -4.37 2.90 -9.18
C LEU A 249 -3.84 3.17 -10.59
N MET A 250 -4.21 2.35 -11.56
CA MET A 250 -3.75 2.51 -12.95
C MET A 250 -4.16 3.86 -13.54
N ARG A 251 -5.39 4.32 -13.29
CA ARG A 251 -5.84 5.65 -13.73
C ARG A 251 -5.09 6.79 -13.02
N VAL A 252 -4.81 6.65 -11.73
CA VAL A 252 -4.00 7.63 -11.00
C VAL A 252 -2.58 7.72 -11.56
N LEU A 253 -1.92 6.58 -11.78
CA LEU A 253 -0.57 6.55 -12.35
C LEU A 253 -0.53 7.13 -13.77
N GLN A 254 -1.57 6.89 -14.58
CA GLN A 254 -1.73 7.51 -15.89
C GLN A 254 -1.86 9.03 -15.78
N ARG A 255 -2.63 9.54 -14.80
CA ARG A 255 -2.80 10.97 -14.55
C ARG A 255 -1.54 11.66 -14.04
N PHE A 256 -0.64 10.96 -13.35
CA PHE A 256 0.71 11.44 -13.02
C PHE A 256 1.65 11.48 -14.24
N GLY A 257 1.23 10.93 -15.39
CA GLY A 257 2.03 10.94 -16.60
C GLY A 257 3.25 10.01 -16.55
N LEU A 258 3.16 8.87 -15.86
CA LEU A 258 4.33 7.97 -15.69
C LEU A 258 4.80 7.27 -16.98
N GLY A 259 4.10 7.45 -18.10
CA GLY A 259 4.44 6.82 -19.38
C GLY A 259 3.90 5.39 -19.51
N GLN A 260 3.55 4.99 -20.73
CA GLN A 260 2.88 3.72 -20.99
C GLN A 260 3.77 2.52 -20.62
N ASP A 261 5.07 2.59 -20.87
CA ASP A 261 6.01 1.50 -20.58
C ASP A 261 6.11 1.23 -19.06
N PHE A 262 6.20 2.28 -18.24
CA PHE A 262 6.14 2.12 -16.78
C PHE A 262 4.81 1.52 -16.33
N LEU A 263 3.69 1.97 -16.90
CA LEU A 263 2.38 1.38 -16.60
C LEU A 263 2.31 -0.09 -17.02
N THR A 264 2.95 -0.50 -18.12
CA THR A 264 3.04 -1.90 -18.56
C THR A 264 3.79 -2.75 -17.53
N TRP A 265 4.89 -2.25 -16.97
CA TRP A 265 5.61 -2.92 -15.88
C TRP A 265 4.75 -3.11 -14.64
N ILE A 266 4.04 -2.05 -14.22
CA ILE A 266 3.12 -2.12 -13.07
C ILE A 266 2.02 -3.13 -13.37
N SER A 267 1.36 -3.04 -14.52
CA SER A 267 0.29 -3.95 -14.93
C SER A 267 0.75 -5.41 -14.90
N SER A 268 1.94 -5.69 -15.43
CA SER A 268 2.55 -7.02 -15.43
C SER A 268 2.79 -7.56 -14.03
N LEU A 269 3.15 -6.69 -13.08
CA LEU A 269 3.25 -7.08 -11.68
C LEU A 269 1.89 -7.42 -11.08
N TYR A 270 0.77 -6.85 -11.54
CA TYR A 270 -0.58 -7.00 -10.96
C TYR A 270 -1.56 -7.84 -11.80
N SER A 271 -1.13 -8.46 -12.90
CA SER A 271 -2.01 -9.09 -13.89
C SER A 271 -2.92 -10.20 -13.33
N SER A 272 -2.39 -11.09 -12.49
CA SER A 272 -3.16 -12.17 -11.83
C SER A 272 -2.44 -12.75 -10.60
N PRO A 273 -2.10 -11.93 -9.58
CA PRO A 273 -1.44 -12.44 -8.39
C PRO A 273 -2.35 -13.33 -7.55
N THR A 274 -1.76 -14.37 -6.97
CA THR A 274 -2.43 -15.25 -6.02
C THR A 274 -1.71 -15.22 -4.68
N ALA A 275 -2.43 -15.56 -3.60
CA ALA A 275 -1.86 -15.67 -2.28
C ALA A 275 -2.28 -16.95 -1.57
N ARG A 276 -1.44 -17.38 -0.64
CA ARG A 276 -1.76 -18.36 0.41
C ARG A 276 -1.46 -17.74 1.75
N VAL A 277 -2.28 -17.96 2.75
CA VAL A 277 -1.99 -17.51 4.13
C VAL A 277 -1.22 -18.62 4.84
N ARG A 278 -0.16 -18.27 5.57
CA ARG A 278 0.53 -19.18 6.47
C ARG A 278 -0.12 -19.11 7.85
N VAL A 279 -0.67 -20.24 8.30
CA VAL A 279 -1.36 -20.38 9.59
C VAL A 279 -0.82 -21.62 10.30
N ASN A 280 -0.25 -21.44 11.50
CA ASN A 280 0.30 -22.53 12.32
C ASN A 280 1.28 -23.46 11.56
N GLY A 281 2.13 -22.87 10.72
CA GLY A 281 3.12 -23.61 9.92
C GLY A 281 2.56 -24.22 8.63
N ALA A 282 1.24 -24.32 8.47
CA ALA A 282 0.60 -24.79 7.24
C ALA A 282 0.22 -23.64 6.30
N LEU A 283 0.10 -23.93 5.01
CA LEU A 283 -0.43 -23.00 4.02
C LEU A 283 -1.91 -23.29 3.76
N THR A 284 -2.71 -22.24 3.60
CA THR A 284 -4.09 -22.35 3.13
C THR A 284 -4.14 -22.70 1.64
N PRO A 285 -5.32 -23.06 1.11
CA PRO A 285 -5.55 -23.04 -0.34
C PRO A 285 -5.20 -21.68 -0.94
N SER A 286 -4.81 -21.70 -2.22
CA SER A 286 -4.54 -20.49 -2.99
C SER A 286 -5.82 -19.73 -3.27
N PHE A 287 -5.75 -18.40 -3.24
CA PHE A 287 -6.86 -17.52 -3.61
C PHE A 287 -6.34 -16.34 -4.44
N PRO A 288 -7.16 -15.79 -5.36
CA PRO A 288 -6.78 -14.61 -6.12
C PRO A 288 -6.74 -13.38 -5.21
N ILE A 289 -5.75 -12.51 -5.43
CA ILE A 289 -5.76 -11.15 -4.88
C ILE A 289 -6.49 -10.28 -5.92
N LEU A 290 -7.40 -9.41 -5.50
CA LEU A 290 -8.21 -8.59 -6.41
C LEU A 290 -7.94 -7.09 -6.28
N ASN A 291 -7.35 -6.69 -5.17
CA ASN A 291 -7.05 -5.30 -4.83
C ASN A 291 -5.86 -5.24 -3.87
N GLY A 292 -5.47 -4.01 -3.58
CA GLY A 292 -4.41 -3.68 -2.66
C GLY A 292 -3.03 -3.66 -3.30
N THR A 293 -2.13 -2.96 -2.62
CA THR A 293 -0.70 -2.98 -2.87
C THR A 293 -0.06 -3.94 -1.86
N ARG A 294 0.93 -4.71 -2.29
CA ARG A 294 1.49 -5.83 -1.51
C ARG A 294 2.34 -5.33 -0.34
N GLN A 295 1.86 -5.46 0.89
CA GLN A 295 2.65 -5.13 2.07
C GLN A 295 3.93 -5.99 2.13
N GLY A 296 5.10 -5.36 2.11
CA GLY A 296 6.41 -6.03 2.01
C GLY A 296 7.09 -5.93 0.64
N CYS A 297 6.37 -5.46 -0.38
CA CYS A 297 6.94 -5.08 -1.67
C CYS A 297 7.60 -3.69 -1.59
N PRO A 298 8.81 -3.49 -2.14
CA PRO A 298 9.49 -2.18 -2.12
C PRO A 298 8.75 -1.08 -2.90
N LEU A 299 7.97 -1.46 -3.92
CA LEU A 299 7.24 -0.52 -4.78
C LEU A 299 5.91 -0.07 -4.17
N SER A 300 5.26 -0.95 -3.39
CA SER A 300 3.91 -0.73 -2.86
C SER A 300 3.74 0.54 -2.03
N PRO A 301 4.67 0.95 -1.14
CA PRO A 301 4.57 2.22 -0.42
C PRO A 301 4.51 3.45 -1.32
N LEU A 302 5.23 3.42 -2.45
CA LEU A 302 5.27 4.53 -3.41
C LEU A 302 3.97 4.61 -4.21
N LEU A 303 3.45 3.46 -4.63
CA LEU A 303 2.15 3.35 -5.30
C LEU A 303 1.02 3.80 -4.38
N PHE A 304 1.09 3.44 -3.10
CA PHE A 304 0.15 3.91 -2.09
C PHE A 304 0.21 5.44 -1.93
N ALA A 305 1.40 6.02 -1.82
CA ALA A 305 1.60 7.46 -1.73
C ALA A 305 1.00 8.21 -2.93
N LEU A 306 1.19 7.70 -4.15
CA LEU A 306 0.58 8.26 -5.35
C LEU A 306 -0.94 8.09 -5.34
N SER A 307 -1.46 6.94 -4.88
CA SER A 307 -2.91 6.70 -4.81
C SER A 307 -3.64 7.60 -3.80
N LEU A 308 -2.94 8.08 -2.77
CA LEU A 308 -3.50 8.97 -1.76
C LEU A 308 -3.54 10.43 -2.22
N GLU A 309 -2.58 10.85 -3.04
CA GLU A 309 -2.39 12.24 -3.43
C GLU A 309 -3.62 12.91 -4.08
N PRO A 310 -4.44 12.24 -4.94
CA PRO A 310 -5.66 12.85 -5.47
C PRO A 310 -6.65 13.31 -4.39
N LEU A 311 -6.76 12.57 -3.28
CA LEU A 311 -7.59 12.99 -2.13
C LEU A 311 -7.00 14.24 -1.46
N LEU A 312 -5.68 14.28 -1.28
CA LEU A 312 -5.03 15.41 -0.64
C LEU A 312 -5.11 16.67 -1.51
N VAL A 313 -4.95 16.54 -2.83
CA VAL A 313 -5.19 17.63 -3.79
C VAL A 313 -6.62 18.14 -3.66
N SER A 314 -7.62 17.26 -3.57
CA SER A 314 -9.01 17.67 -3.37
C SER A 314 -9.24 18.44 -2.06
N ILE A 315 -8.52 18.10 -0.99
CA ILE A 315 -8.58 18.85 0.26
C ILE A 315 -7.96 20.25 0.07
N ARG A 316 -6.77 20.32 -0.56
CA ARG A 316 -6.05 21.58 -0.80
C ARG A 316 -6.78 22.54 -1.73
N SER A 317 -7.49 22.02 -2.74
CA SER A 317 -8.22 22.82 -3.72
C SER A 317 -9.64 23.18 -3.29
N ASN A 318 -10.11 22.69 -2.14
CA ASN A 318 -11.48 22.93 -1.69
C ASN A 318 -11.58 24.32 -1.03
N SER A 319 -12.33 25.23 -1.65
CA SER A 319 -12.54 26.59 -1.14
C SER A 319 -13.29 26.66 0.20
N ALA A 320 -14.02 25.60 0.57
CA ALA A 320 -14.69 25.49 1.87
C ALA A 320 -13.73 25.06 2.99
N ILE A 321 -12.51 24.62 2.66
CA ILE A 321 -11.47 24.23 3.61
C ILE A 321 -10.40 25.33 3.62
N THR A 322 -10.43 26.19 4.64
CA THR A 322 -9.41 27.20 4.83
C THR A 322 -8.31 26.65 5.75
N GLY A 323 -7.07 26.58 5.24
CA GLY A 323 -5.90 26.25 6.06
C GLY A 323 -5.51 27.39 7.00
N LEU A 324 -4.64 27.11 7.98
CA LEU A 324 -4.06 28.15 8.82
C LEU A 324 -3.07 29.00 8.00
N GLU A 325 -3.32 30.30 7.93
CA GLU A 325 -2.42 31.25 7.26
C GLU A 325 -1.20 31.55 8.15
N GLY A 326 -0.01 31.26 7.65
CA GLY A 326 1.26 31.53 8.33
C GLY A 326 2.44 31.34 7.38
N LYS A 327 3.52 32.09 7.61
CA LYS A 327 4.77 31.91 6.85
C LYS A 327 5.30 30.49 7.07
N GLN A 328 5.50 29.75 5.99
CA GLN A 328 6.31 28.54 6.02
C GLN A 328 7.76 28.98 6.27
N TYR A 329 8.33 28.55 7.39
CA TYR A 329 9.75 28.70 7.70
C TYR A 329 10.50 27.44 7.28
#